data_AF-A0A453NCE8-F1
#
_entry.id   AF-A0A453NCE8-F1
#
_cell.length_a   1.000
_cell.length_b   1.000
_cell.length_c   1.000
_cell.angle_alpha   90.00
_cell.angle_beta   90.00
_cell.angle_gamma   90.00
#
_symmetry.space_group_name_H-M   'P 1'
#
loop_
_entity.id
_entity.type
_entity.pdbx_description
1 polymer ?
#
loop_
_entity_poly.entity_id
_entity_poly.type
_entity_poly.pdbx_seq_one_letter_code
_entity_poly.pdbx_strand_id
1 'polypeptide(L)'
;MSEDWESLFPLVSVRKLVRELSDHNPLLLSSGEEGHEAPKPLEFRFNLAWIKDEKFLPTVAKIWARRVFSSDPIDILNIKLKRFKTYFKGWGSDKY
;
A
#
# COMPACT_ATOMS: atom_id res chain seq x y z
N MET A 1 -8.61 -21.14 -24.61
CA MET A 1 -7.14 -21.27 -24.63
C MET A 1 -6.77 -22.16 -25.79
N SER A 2 -5.62 -21.94 -26.43
CA SER A 2 -5.13 -22.86 -27.46
C SER A 2 -4.36 -23.99 -26.79
N GLU A 3 -4.43 -25.20 -27.33
CA GLU A 3 -3.67 -26.35 -26.84
C GLU A 3 -2.16 -26.07 -26.82
N ASP A 4 -1.64 -25.40 -27.86
CA ASP A 4 -0.23 -25.00 -27.94
C ASP A 4 0.20 -24.11 -26.77
N TRP A 5 -0.70 -23.23 -26.31
CA TRP A 5 -0.41 -22.33 -25.20
C TRP A 5 -0.41 -23.06 -23.87
N GLU A 6 -1.35 -23.98 -23.65
CA GLU A 6 -1.40 -24.80 -22.43
C GLU A 6 -0.19 -25.73 -22.33
N SER A 7 0.32 -26.21 -23.46
CA SER A 7 1.56 -26.99 -23.53
C SER A 7 2.79 -26.17 -23.17
N LEU A 8 2.87 -24.91 -23.59
CA LEU A 8 3.99 -24.02 -23.27
C LEU A 8 3.97 -23.53 -21.81
N PHE A 9 2.78 -23.41 -21.22
CA PHE A 9 2.58 -22.83 -19.89
C PHE A 9 1.72 -23.71 -18.96
N PRO A 10 2.17 -24.94 -18.66
CA PRO A 10 1.33 -25.95 -17.99
C PRO A 10 0.98 -25.59 -16.53
N LEU A 11 1.70 -24.65 -15.92
CA LEU A 11 1.46 -24.20 -14.55
C LEU A 11 0.60 -22.92 -14.49
N VAL A 12 0.33 -22.29 -15.64
CA VAL A 12 -0.48 -21.08 -15.65
C VAL A 12 -1.95 -21.44 -15.46
N SER A 13 -2.59 -20.79 -14.50
CA SER A 13 -4.03 -20.93 -14.27
C SER A 13 -4.74 -19.59 -14.31
N VAL A 14 -5.98 -19.59 -14.82
CA VAL A 14 -6.87 -18.43 -14.81
C VAL A 14 -8.12 -18.77 -14.03
N ARG A 15 -8.44 -17.97 -13.01
CA ARG A 15 -9.65 -18.12 -12.19
C ARG A 15 -10.50 -16.87 -12.29
N LYS A 16 -11.79 -17.05 -12.55
CA LYS A 16 -12.77 -15.96 -12.49
C LYS A 16 -13.13 -15.68 -11.03
N LEU A 17 -12.97 -14.45 -10.57
CA LEU A 17 -13.35 -14.03 -9.23
C LEU A 17 -14.82 -13.56 -9.20
N VAL A 18 -15.40 -13.57 -8.00
CA VAL A 18 -16.77 -13.09 -7.78
C VAL A 18 -16.84 -11.59 -8.05
N ARG A 19 -17.88 -11.19 -8.77
CA ARG A 19 -18.17 -9.77 -9.04
C ARG A 19 -18.79 -9.14 -7.80
N GLU A 20 -18.06 -8.24 -7.14
CA GLU A 20 -18.59 -7.50 -5.99
C GLU A 20 -19.13 -6.12 -6.36
N LEU A 21 -18.29 -5.23 -6.90
CA LEU A 21 -18.63 -3.80 -7.08
C LEU A 21 -18.43 -3.27 -8.52
N SER A 22 -17.71 -3.98 -9.38
CA SER A 22 -17.51 -3.60 -10.79
C SER A 22 -18.55 -4.28 -11.69
N ASP A 23 -18.86 -3.68 -12.83
CA ASP A 23 -19.59 -4.28 -13.94
C ASP A 23 -18.80 -5.40 -14.65
N HIS A 24 -17.48 -5.46 -14.45
CA HIS A 24 -16.61 -6.52 -14.95
C HIS A 24 -16.32 -7.60 -13.90
N ASN A 25 -16.07 -8.83 -14.36
CA ASN A 25 -15.59 -9.92 -13.51
C ASN A 25 -14.07 -9.91 -13.46
N PRO A 26 -13.43 -9.77 -12.29
CA PRO A 26 -11.98 -9.85 -12.20
C PRO A 26 -11.50 -11.25 -12.59
N LEU A 27 -10.39 -11.33 -13.33
CA LEU A 27 -9.69 -12.57 -13.66
C LEU A 27 -8.38 -12.61 -12.87
N LEU A 28 -8.17 -13.68 -12.12
CA LEU A 28 -6.92 -13.97 -11.43
C LEU A 28 -6.07 -14.90 -12.30
N LEU A 29 -4.96 -14.36 -12.81
CA LEU A 29 -3.93 -15.13 -13.53
C LEU A 29 -2.83 -15.51 -12.52
N SER A 30 -2.45 -16.78 -12.50
CA SER A 30 -1.33 -17.29 -11.70
C SER A 30 -0.36 -18.02 -12.61
N SER A 31 0.94 -17.74 -12.50
CA SER A 31 2.02 -18.39 -13.28
C SER A 31 2.56 -19.66 -12.64
N GLY A 32 2.03 -20.09 -11.49
CA GLY A 32 2.53 -21.25 -10.74
C GLY A 32 3.84 -21.02 -9.99
N GLU A 33 4.34 -19.78 -9.96
CA GLU A 33 5.52 -19.39 -9.17
C GLU A 33 5.11 -19.21 -7.69
N GLU A 34 5.09 -20.30 -6.93
CA GLU A 34 4.99 -20.23 -5.48
C GLU A 34 6.27 -19.58 -4.91
N GLY A 35 6.12 -18.44 -4.22
CA GLY A 35 7.22 -17.75 -3.53
C GLY A 35 7.61 -16.38 -4.09
N HIS A 36 7.09 -16.00 -5.26
CA HIS A 36 7.14 -14.61 -5.72
C HIS A 36 5.93 -13.85 -5.15
N GLU A 37 5.87 -13.71 -3.82
CA GLU A 37 4.99 -12.70 -3.24
C GLU A 37 5.42 -11.35 -3.83
N ALA A 38 4.51 -10.68 -4.56
CA ALA A 38 4.68 -9.26 -4.85
C ALA A 38 5.10 -8.59 -3.52
N PRO A 39 6.16 -7.76 -3.50
CA PRO A 39 6.59 -7.11 -2.28
C PRO A 39 5.35 -6.55 -1.60
N LYS A 40 5.09 -6.98 -0.35
CA LYS A 40 3.90 -6.54 0.38
C LYS A 40 3.78 -5.05 0.18
N PRO A 41 2.64 -4.53 -0.33
CA PRO A 41 2.52 -3.12 -0.60
C PRO A 41 2.94 -2.38 0.67
N LEU A 42 3.90 -1.48 0.52
CA LEU A 42 4.44 -0.68 1.61
C LEU A 42 3.39 0.36 2.00
N GLU A 43 2.30 -0.12 2.57
CA GLU A 43 1.18 0.68 3.00
C GLU A 43 1.58 1.45 4.24
N PHE A 44 1.37 2.76 4.18
CA PHE A 44 1.47 3.59 5.35
C PHE A 44 0.29 3.28 6.29
N ARG A 45 0.61 2.78 7.49
CA ARG A 45 -0.36 2.50 8.55
C ARG A 45 -0.10 3.39 9.76
N PHE A 46 -1.15 3.85 10.41
CA PHE A 46 -1.09 4.63 11.64
C PHE A 46 -2.18 4.19 12.62
N ASN A 47 -2.00 4.49 13.91
CA ASN A 47 -2.95 4.10 14.95
C ASN A 47 -4.06 5.15 15.10
N LEU A 48 -5.33 4.73 15.05
CA LEU A 48 -6.49 5.62 15.22
C LEU A 48 -6.52 6.33 16.59
N ALA A 49 -5.93 5.73 17.62
CA ALA A 49 -5.80 6.35 18.93
C ALA A 49 -4.98 7.65 18.88
N TRP A 50 -4.11 7.82 17.88
CA TRP A 50 -3.34 9.05 17.72
C TRP A 50 -4.23 10.24 17.41
N ILE A 51 -5.33 10.06 16.67
CA ILE A 51 -6.28 11.14 16.35
C ILE A 51 -6.94 11.72 17.62
N LYS A 52 -7.07 10.90 18.67
CA LYS A 52 -7.63 11.33 19.96
C LYS A 52 -6.68 12.21 20.76
N ASP A 53 -5.40 12.25 20.40
CA ASP A 53 -4.43 13.16 21.03
C ASP A 53 -4.56 14.55 20.40
N GLU A 54 -4.90 15.55 21.20
CA GLU A 54 -5.07 16.94 20.74
C GLU A 54 -3.81 17.51 20.07
N LYS A 55 -2.62 16.98 20.41
CA LYS A 55 -1.35 17.40 19.82
C LYS A 55 -1.08 16.75 18.47
N PHE A 56 -1.80 15.69 18.11
CA PHE A 56 -1.57 14.94 16.88
C PHE A 56 -1.77 15.81 15.64
N LEU A 57 -3.00 16.28 15.38
CA LEU A 57 -3.32 17.05 14.17
C LEU A 57 -2.46 18.32 14.00
N PRO A 58 -2.23 19.15 15.05
CA PRO A 58 -1.31 20.29 14.95
C PRO A 58 0.12 19.88 14.58
N THR A 59 0.61 18.75 15.11
CA THR A 59 1.95 18.25 14.81
C THR A 59 2.05 17.74 13.37
N VAL A 60 1.03 17.01 12.89
CA VAL A 60 0.95 16.57 11.49
C VAL A 60 0.99 17.78 10.55
N ALA A 61 0.18 18.81 10.80
CA ALA A 61 0.14 20.02 9.98
C ALA A 61 1.52 20.70 9.90
N LYS A 62 2.22 20.83 11.03
CA LYS A 62 3.59 21.38 11.09
C LYS A 62 4.58 20.54 10.25
N ILE A 63 4.48 19.21 10.30
CA ILE A 63 5.35 18.32 9.50
C ILE A 63 5.02 18.45 8.01
N TRP A 64 3.74 18.51 7.65
CA TRP A 64 3.26 18.57 6.26
C TRP A 64 3.58 19.90 5.57
N ALA A 65 3.67 20.99 6.33
CA ALA A 65 4.01 22.33 5.85
C ALA A 65 5.51 22.49 5.52
N ARG A 66 6.38 21.58 5.98
CA ARG A 66 7.82 21.64 5.68
C ARG A 66 8.04 21.47 4.17
N ARG A 67 8.81 22.39 3.59
CA ARG A 67 9.16 22.37 2.15
C ARG A 67 9.69 21.00 1.72
N VAL A 68 9.25 20.56 0.55
CA VAL A 68 9.75 19.37 -0.13
C VAL A 68 10.41 19.84 -1.42
N PHE A 69 11.63 19.39 -1.69
CA PHE A 69 12.41 19.75 -2.87
C PHE A 69 12.23 18.65 -3.93
N SER A 70 11.01 18.48 -4.41
CA SER A 70 10.69 17.65 -5.57
C SER A 70 9.51 18.29 -6.30
N SER A 71 9.46 18.13 -7.62
CA SER A 71 8.32 18.49 -8.47
C SER A 71 7.40 17.30 -8.76
N ASP A 72 7.87 16.06 -8.50
CA ASP A 72 7.08 14.85 -8.73
C ASP A 72 6.06 14.63 -7.59
N PRO A 73 4.75 14.51 -7.89
CA PRO A 73 3.73 14.34 -6.86
C PRO A 73 3.89 13.08 -6.00
N ILE A 74 4.40 11.99 -6.57
CA ILE A 74 4.60 10.72 -5.86
C ILE A 74 5.77 10.86 -4.89
N ASP A 75 6.87 11.46 -5.32
CA ASP A 75 8.00 11.80 -4.46
C ASP A 75 7.59 12.73 -3.32
N ILE A 76 6.80 13.76 -3.61
CA ILE A 76 6.31 14.69 -2.59
C ILE A 76 5.52 13.93 -1.53
N LEU A 77 4.60 13.06 -1.94
CA LEU A 77 3.82 12.23 -1.02
C LEU A 77 4.72 11.29 -0.20
N ASN A 78 5.63 10.57 -0.86
CA ASN A 78 6.56 9.63 -0.21
C ASN A 78 7.45 10.32 0.82
N ILE A 79 7.97 11.51 0.53
CA ILE A 79 8.77 12.30 1.46
C ILE A 79 7.95 12.72 2.68
N LYS A 80 6.70 13.16 2.49
CA LYS A 80 5.82 13.53 3.61
C LYS A 80 5.48 12.32 4.49
N LEU A 81 5.12 11.20 3.89
CA LEU A 81 4.84 9.95 4.61
C LEU A 81 6.08 9.45 5.37
N LYS A 82 7.27 9.52 4.78
CA LYS A 82 8.52 9.15 5.45
C LYS A 82 8.81 10.04 6.66
N ARG A 83 8.67 11.37 6.52
CA ARG A 83 8.83 12.32 7.63
C ARG A 83 7.86 12.03 8.77
N PHE A 84 6.59 11.80 8.44
CA PHE A 84 5.58 11.43 9.42
C PHE A 84 5.98 10.13 10.13
N LYS A 85 6.32 9.07 9.40
CA LYS A 85 6.70 7.77 9.97
C LYS A 85 7.87 7.89 10.95
N THR A 86 8.89 8.67 10.58
CA THR A 86 10.05 8.91 11.45
C THR A 86 9.66 9.66 12.72
N TYR A 87 8.83 10.72 12.59
CA TYR A 87 8.46 11.56 13.73
C TYR A 87 7.55 10.85 14.72
N PHE A 88 6.58 10.08 14.23
CA PHE A 88 5.60 9.37 15.04
C PHE A 88 6.05 7.96 15.45
N LYS A 89 7.32 7.60 15.21
CA LYS A 89 7.87 6.34 15.69
C LYS A 89 7.86 6.33 17.22
N GLY A 90 7.12 5.39 17.83
CA GLY A 90 6.93 5.34 19.28
C GLY A 90 5.90 6.33 19.83
N TRP A 91 5.12 7.00 18.98
CA TRP A 91 4.08 7.89 19.48
C TRP A 91 2.99 7.12 20.24
N GLY A 92 2.71 7.54 21.48
CA GLY A 92 1.73 6.91 22.36
C GLY A 92 2.24 5.67 23.08
N SER A 93 3.53 5.30 22.95
CA SER A 93 4.12 4.23 23.78
C SER A 93 4.36 4.66 25.22
N ASP A 94 4.29 5.96 25.51
CA ASP A 94 4.33 6.56 26.84
C ASP A 94 2.99 6.46 27.59
N LYS A 95 1.90 6.10 26.90
CA LYS A 95 0.56 5.97 27.48
C LYS A 95 0.20 4.54 27.91
N TYR A 96 1.18 3.63 27.89
CA TYR A 96 1.05 2.22 28.28
C TYR A 96 2.21 1.80 29.18
#